data_AF-A0AAW5VH79-F1
#
_entry.id   AF-A0AAW5VH79-F1
#
_cell.length_a   1.000
_cell.length_b   1.000
_cell.length_c   1.000
_cell.angle_alpha   90.00
_cell.angle_beta   90.00
_cell.angle_gamma   90.00
#
_symmetry.space_group_name_H-M   'P 1'
#
loop_
_entity.id
_entity.type
_entity.pdbx_description
1 polymer ?
#
loop_
_entity_poly.entity_id
_entity_poly.type
_entity_poly.pdbx_seq_one_letter_code
_entity_poly.pdbx_strand_id
1 'polypeptide(L)'
;MKIFSYLSICFTRFLVIVLLSFTYPLLANFLVTPEQNLRLELVGSSRDQIRFCKQKPIQVFGRNPVTSSGTCQFLPEAEVSLDHFFTEELADTEETQWAFYDGSGKQLFPTVTWEGQETLNFISVVRSKRGQFGMQLQRKRDEAYFFYRTKIQNWVI
;
A
#
# COMPACT_ATOMS: atom_id res chain seq x y z
N MET A 1 -48.62 8.30 32.92
CA MET A 1 -47.21 8.78 32.92
C MET A 1 -46.15 7.74 32.54
N LYS A 2 -46.46 6.46 32.27
CA LYS A 2 -45.44 5.45 31.91
C LYS A 2 -45.13 5.34 30.40
N ILE A 3 -46.05 5.73 29.52
CA ILE A 3 -45.93 5.56 28.05
C ILE A 3 -44.91 6.54 27.43
N PHE A 4 -44.85 7.78 27.94
CA PHE A 4 -43.88 8.79 27.47
C PHE A 4 -42.42 8.42 27.78
N SER A 5 -42.18 7.64 28.84
CA SER A 5 -40.83 7.19 29.20
C SER A 5 -40.30 6.14 28.21
N TYR A 6 -41.15 5.22 27.74
CA TYR A 6 -40.77 4.20 26.76
C TYR A 6 -40.45 4.78 25.37
N LEU A 7 -41.24 5.75 24.90
CA LEU A 7 -40.99 6.39 23.60
C LEU A 7 -39.65 7.15 23.59
N SER A 8 -39.33 7.82 24.70
CA SER A 8 -38.08 8.56 24.86
C SER A 8 -36.85 7.64 24.84
N ILE A 9 -36.91 6.49 25.52
CA ILE A 9 -35.84 5.49 25.56
C ILE A 9 -35.63 4.84 24.19
N CYS A 10 -36.71 4.54 23.45
CA CYS A 10 -36.61 4.01 22.09
C CYS A 10 -35.96 5.00 21.12
N PHE A 11 -36.31 6.29 21.21
CA PHE A 11 -35.74 7.34 20.37
C PHE A 11 -34.24 7.54 20.65
N THR A 12 -33.82 7.52 21.93
CA THR A 12 -32.39 7.62 22.27
C THR A 12 -31.60 6.42 21.76
N ARG A 13 -32.13 5.20 21.89
CA ARG A 13 -31.48 3.98 21.37
C ARG A 13 -31.35 4.01 19.85
N PHE A 14 -32.39 4.44 19.14
CA PHE A 14 -32.35 4.58 17.69
C PHE A 14 -31.29 5.61 17.26
N LEU A 15 -31.25 6.78 17.91
CA LEU A 15 -30.27 7.82 17.61
C LEU A 15 -28.83 7.33 17.83
N VAL A 16 -28.56 6.60 18.92
CA VAL A 16 -27.24 6.02 19.22
C VAL A 16 -26.84 4.96 18.19
N ILE A 17 -27.75 4.08 17.78
CA ILE A 17 -27.47 3.07 16.74
C ILE A 17 -27.17 3.73 15.39
N VAL A 18 -27.93 4.76 15.03
CA VAL A 18 -27.68 5.54 13.81
C VAL A 18 -26.32 6.24 13.88
N LEU A 19 -26.00 6.90 15.00
CA LEU A 19 -24.71 7.57 15.19
C LEU A 19 -23.53 6.58 15.14
N LEU A 20 -23.68 5.43 15.78
CA LEU A 20 -22.68 4.35 15.74
C LEU A 20 -22.53 3.80 14.32
N SER A 21 -23.62 3.61 13.57
CA SER A 21 -23.56 3.11 12.19
C SER A 21 -22.86 4.09 11.24
N PHE A 22 -22.97 5.40 11.48
CA PHE A 22 -22.27 6.42 10.69
C PHE A 22 -20.82 6.67 11.14
N THR A 23 -20.50 6.52 12.42
CA THR A 23 -19.15 6.76 12.95
C THR A 23 -18.25 5.54 12.90
N TYR A 24 -18.81 4.33 12.93
CA TYR A 24 -18.05 3.09 12.81
C TYR A 24 -17.20 2.99 11.54
N PRO A 25 -17.69 3.31 10.32
CA PRO A 25 -16.85 3.27 9.11
C PRO A 25 -15.78 4.38 9.09
N LEU A 26 -15.95 5.46 9.86
CA LEU A 26 -14.93 6.52 9.98
C LEU A 26 -13.77 6.11 10.92
N LEU A 27 -14.01 5.14 11.80
CA LEU A 27 -13.02 4.60 12.73
C LEU A 27 -12.50 3.20 12.32
N ALA A 28 -13.19 2.54 11.38
CA ALA A 28 -12.87 1.18 10.96
C ALA A 28 -11.91 1.14 9.77
N ASN A 29 -10.74 0.56 10.05
CA ASN A 29 -9.78 -0.03 9.12
C ASN A 29 -8.95 0.94 8.28
N PHE A 30 -7.78 1.32 8.83
CA PHE A 30 -6.60 1.33 7.98
C PHE A 30 -6.53 -0.03 7.29
N LEU A 31 -6.49 -0.04 5.97
CA LEU A 31 -6.34 -1.28 5.24
C LEU A 31 -4.98 -1.88 5.63
N VAL A 32 -4.96 -3.10 6.14
CA VAL A 32 -3.74 -3.81 6.52
C VAL A 32 -3.64 -5.05 5.64
N THR A 33 -2.44 -5.30 5.11
CA THR A 33 -2.18 -6.53 4.37
C THR A 33 -2.31 -7.76 5.28
N PRO A 34 -2.69 -8.92 4.75
CA PRO A 34 -2.68 -10.16 5.54
C PRO A 34 -1.29 -10.49 6.08
N GLU A 35 -1.23 -11.25 7.17
CA GLU A 35 0.03 -11.73 7.77
C GLU A 35 0.56 -12.99 7.07
N GLN A 36 0.75 -12.90 5.76
CA GLN A 36 1.29 -13.98 4.92
C GLN A 36 2.29 -13.41 3.91
N ASN A 37 3.03 -14.29 3.23
CA ASN A 37 3.89 -13.88 2.13
C ASN A 37 3.05 -13.51 0.90
N LEU A 38 3.30 -12.31 0.37
CA LEU A 38 2.65 -11.70 -0.78
C LEU A 38 3.68 -11.59 -1.90
N ARG A 39 3.42 -12.28 -3.01
CA ARG A 39 4.31 -12.32 -4.16
C ARG A 39 3.92 -11.25 -5.17
N LEU A 40 4.90 -10.44 -5.54
CA LEU A 40 4.83 -9.53 -6.67
C LEU A 40 5.24 -10.29 -7.94
N GLU A 41 4.36 -10.30 -8.93
CA GLU A 41 4.59 -10.95 -10.21
C GLU A 41 4.91 -9.90 -11.28
N LEU A 42 6.09 -10.02 -11.89
CA LEU A 42 6.53 -9.15 -12.96
C LEU A 42 6.02 -9.65 -14.31
N VAL A 43 5.59 -8.73 -15.17
CA VAL A 43 5.12 -9.05 -16.52
C VAL A 43 6.06 -8.42 -17.56
N GLY A 44 6.59 -9.25 -18.45
CA GLY A 44 7.24 -8.82 -19.70
C GLY A 44 8.76 -8.61 -19.66
N SER A 45 9.30 -7.87 -18.70
CA SER A 45 10.73 -7.50 -18.68
C SER A 45 11.63 -8.58 -18.05
N SER A 46 12.87 -8.71 -18.57
CA SER A 46 13.88 -9.58 -17.97
C SER A 46 14.37 -9.00 -16.63
N ARG A 47 14.48 -9.84 -15.59
CA ARG A 47 14.73 -9.39 -14.20
C ARG A 47 16.02 -8.59 -14.05
N ASP A 48 17.05 -8.94 -14.83
CA ASP A 48 18.36 -8.29 -14.87
C ASP A 48 18.31 -6.81 -15.29
N GLN A 49 17.26 -6.40 -16.01
CA GLN A 49 17.07 -5.01 -16.44
C GLN A 49 16.16 -4.21 -15.50
N ILE A 50 15.58 -4.87 -14.49
CA ILE A 50 14.63 -4.25 -13.58
C ILE A 50 15.40 -3.68 -12.39
N ARG A 51 15.03 -2.45 -12.04
CA ARG A 51 15.59 -1.72 -10.90
C ARG A 51 14.48 -1.30 -9.97
N PHE A 52 14.74 -1.41 -8.68
CA PHE A 52 13.90 -0.86 -7.64
C PHE A 52 14.48 0.47 -7.17
N CYS A 53 13.74 1.55 -7.40
CA CYS A 53 14.26 2.91 -7.32
C CYS A 53 13.42 3.78 -6.38
N LYS A 54 14.11 4.66 -5.64
CA LYS A 54 13.47 5.80 -4.95
C LYS A 54 12.92 6.78 -5.98
N GLN A 55 11.68 7.18 -5.80
CA GLN A 55 10.93 8.09 -6.65
C GLN A 55 10.89 9.49 -6.05
N LYS A 56 10.71 10.51 -6.90
CA LYS A 56 10.30 11.84 -6.46
C LYS A 56 8.78 11.83 -6.26
N PRO A 57 8.24 11.96 -5.03
CA PRO A 57 6.82 11.75 -4.76
C PRO A 57 5.96 12.95 -5.20
N ILE A 58 5.78 13.11 -6.51
CA ILE A 58 4.97 14.20 -7.10
C ILE A 58 3.48 13.82 -7.07
N GLN A 59 3.17 12.56 -7.37
CA GLN A 59 1.82 12.02 -7.42
C GLN A 59 1.63 10.90 -6.41
N VAL A 60 0.52 10.94 -5.68
CA VAL A 60 0.06 9.82 -4.85
C VAL A 60 -0.60 8.79 -5.78
N PHE A 61 -0.22 7.52 -5.68
CA PHE A 61 -0.67 6.44 -6.57
C PHE A 61 -0.36 6.63 -8.07
N GLY A 62 0.58 7.51 -8.40
CA GLY A 62 0.87 7.89 -9.78
C GLY A 62 2.18 7.37 -10.33
N ARG A 63 2.46 7.78 -11.57
CA ARG A 63 3.76 7.56 -12.21
C ARG A 63 4.70 8.67 -11.82
N ASN A 64 5.69 8.33 -11.01
CA ASN A 64 6.69 9.28 -10.58
C ASN A 64 8.02 9.05 -11.31
N PRO A 65 8.83 10.09 -11.57
CA PRO A 65 10.17 9.91 -12.08
C PRO A 65 11.10 9.37 -10.98
N VAL A 66 12.14 8.66 -11.40
CA VAL A 66 13.25 8.24 -10.54
C VAL A 66 13.96 9.49 -10.00
N THR A 67 14.29 9.49 -8.71
CA THR A 67 15.09 10.58 -8.11
C THR A 67 16.50 10.58 -8.70
N SER A 68 17.03 11.76 -9.04
CA SER A 68 18.36 11.90 -9.66
C SER A 68 19.53 11.41 -8.79
N SER A 69 19.31 11.17 -7.50
CA SER A 69 20.30 10.65 -6.56
C SER A 69 20.23 9.11 -6.43
N GLY A 70 20.92 8.39 -7.34
CA GLY A 70 21.60 7.10 -7.13
C GLY A 70 20.95 5.91 -6.39
N THR A 71 19.72 6.01 -5.90
CA THR A 71 19.08 5.02 -5.00
C THR A 71 18.21 4.08 -5.82
N CYS A 72 18.82 3.46 -6.83
CA CYS A 72 18.26 2.36 -7.59
C CYS A 72 19.08 1.11 -7.31
N GLN A 73 18.40 0.02 -7.00
CA GLN A 73 19.02 -1.29 -6.79
C GLN A 73 18.53 -2.24 -7.86
N PHE A 74 19.44 -3.01 -8.46
CA PHE A 74 19.05 -4.04 -9.42
C PHE A 74 18.29 -5.16 -8.72
N LEU A 75 17.28 -5.69 -9.40
CA LEU A 75 16.52 -6.82 -8.90
C LEU A 75 17.39 -8.10 -8.97
N PRO A 76 17.55 -8.84 -7.86
CA PRO A 76 18.26 -10.11 -7.88
C PRO A 76 17.56 -11.15 -8.78
N GLU A 77 18.35 -12.08 -9.33
CA GLU A 77 17.80 -13.20 -10.11
C GLU A 77 16.92 -14.11 -9.25
N ALA A 78 17.32 -14.32 -7.99
CA ALA A 78 16.55 -15.08 -7.01
C ALA A 78 15.36 -14.26 -6.47
N GLU A 79 14.36 -14.98 -5.98
CA GLU A 79 13.27 -14.38 -5.21
C GLU A 79 13.81 -13.84 -3.89
N VAL A 80 13.51 -12.57 -3.60
CA VAL A 80 13.95 -11.89 -2.38
C VAL A 80 12.80 -11.14 -1.73
N SER A 81 12.89 -10.95 -0.42
CA SER A 81 11.97 -10.04 0.27
C SER A 81 12.32 -8.58 -0.02
N LEU A 82 11.32 -7.72 -0.05
CA LEU A 82 11.52 -6.30 -0.34
C LEU A 82 12.31 -5.57 0.74
N ASP A 83 12.39 -6.12 1.95
CA ASP A 83 13.16 -5.54 3.05
C ASP A 83 14.67 -5.43 2.73
N HIS A 84 15.19 -6.32 1.89
CA HIS A 84 16.57 -6.31 1.39
C HIS A 84 16.95 -5.00 0.67
N PHE A 85 15.98 -4.27 0.13
CA PHE A 85 16.24 -2.99 -0.54
C PHE A 85 16.32 -1.80 0.45
N PHE A 86 16.00 -2.00 1.73
CA PHE A 86 15.93 -0.94 2.73
C PHE A 86 17.01 -1.06 3.81
N THR A 87 18.26 -1.29 3.39
CA THR A 87 19.42 -1.42 4.30
C THR A 87 19.90 -0.10 4.88
N GLU A 88 19.48 1.03 4.32
CA GLU A 88 19.86 2.35 4.79
C GLU A 88 19.15 2.69 6.12
N GLU A 89 19.94 3.17 7.09
CA GLU A 89 19.41 3.75 8.33
C GLU A 89 18.40 4.86 8.01
N LEU A 90 17.44 5.08 8.91
CA LEU A 90 16.43 6.15 8.83
C LEU A 90 17.10 7.53 8.98
N ALA A 91 17.94 7.92 8.03
CA ALA A 91 18.54 9.24 7.93
C ALA A 91 17.62 10.21 7.17
N ASP A 92 16.66 9.68 6.41
CA ASP A 92 15.67 10.48 5.70
C ASP A 92 14.68 11.11 6.69
N THR A 93 14.67 12.45 6.74
CA THR A 93 13.68 13.27 7.49
C THR A 93 12.33 13.34 6.78
N GLU A 94 12.24 12.74 5.60
CA GLU A 94 11.11 12.79 4.68
C GLU A 94 10.53 11.40 4.40
N GLU A 95 9.26 11.38 3.98
CA GLU A 95 8.64 10.18 3.46
C GLU A 95 9.28 9.83 2.11
N THR A 96 9.55 8.55 1.89
CA THR A 96 10.14 8.08 0.63
C THR A 96 9.20 7.12 -0.07
N GLN A 97 9.22 7.14 -1.39
CA GLN A 97 8.42 6.29 -2.24
C GLN A 97 9.33 5.51 -3.18
N TRP A 98 9.08 4.21 -3.37
CA TRP A 98 9.91 3.35 -4.20
C TRP A 98 9.07 2.50 -5.13
N ALA A 99 9.55 2.30 -6.37
CA ALA A 99 8.86 1.47 -7.35
C ALA A 99 9.85 0.79 -8.31
N PHE A 100 9.32 -0.11 -9.13
CA PHE A 100 10.10 -0.84 -10.13
C PHE A 100 10.14 -0.08 -11.45
N TYR A 101 11.29 -0.12 -12.11
CA TYR A 101 11.54 0.48 -13.41
C TYR A 101 12.32 -0.48 -14.30
N ASP A 102 12.07 -0.46 -15.59
CA ASP A 102 12.86 -1.22 -16.56
C ASP A 102 14.16 -0.50 -16.97
N GLY A 103 14.92 -1.11 -17.88
CA GLY A 103 16.15 -0.54 -18.44
C GLY A 103 15.95 0.79 -19.15
N SER A 104 14.74 1.06 -19.67
CA SER A 104 14.38 2.32 -20.33
C SER A 104 13.96 3.44 -19.36
N GLY A 105 13.78 3.12 -18.08
CA GLY A 105 13.28 4.06 -17.08
C GLY A 105 11.75 4.17 -17.04
N LYS A 106 11.03 3.24 -17.68
CA LYS A 106 9.57 3.15 -17.57
C LYS A 106 9.20 2.41 -16.27
N GLN A 107 8.28 3.00 -15.50
CA GLN A 107 7.76 2.36 -14.29
C GLN A 107 6.97 1.08 -14.65
N LEU A 108 7.24 0.04 -13.88
CA LEU A 108 6.57 -1.26 -13.96
C LEU A 108 5.56 -1.39 -12.84
N PHE A 109 4.49 -2.14 -13.11
CA PHE A 109 3.39 -2.40 -12.18
C PHE A 109 3.25 -3.91 -11.97
N PRO A 110 4.09 -4.53 -11.13
CA PRO A 110 3.93 -5.94 -10.76
C PRO A 110 2.54 -6.19 -10.20
N THR A 111 2.07 -7.43 -10.30
CA THR A 111 0.74 -7.80 -9.82
C THR A 111 0.84 -8.61 -8.55
N VAL A 112 -0.17 -8.49 -7.69
CA VAL A 112 -0.28 -9.27 -6.46
C VAL A 112 -1.71 -9.78 -6.32
N THR A 113 -1.83 -11.00 -5.78
CA THR A 113 -3.11 -11.62 -5.44
C THR A 113 -3.01 -12.21 -4.04
N TRP A 114 -4.12 -12.20 -3.31
CA TRP A 114 -4.29 -12.94 -2.06
C TRP A 114 -5.76 -13.21 -1.79
N GLU A 115 -6.04 -14.05 -0.81
CA GLU A 115 -7.40 -14.48 -0.48
C GLU A 115 -8.32 -13.29 -0.17
N GLY A 116 -9.50 -13.29 -0.80
CA GLY A 116 -10.50 -12.24 -0.60
C GLY A 116 -10.21 -10.92 -1.32
N GLN A 117 -9.15 -10.83 -2.14
CA GLN A 117 -8.88 -9.67 -3.00
C GLN A 117 -8.77 -10.08 -4.47
N GLU A 118 -9.28 -9.21 -5.35
CA GLU A 118 -9.01 -9.31 -6.79
C GLU A 118 -7.53 -9.01 -7.07
N THR A 119 -7.06 -9.27 -8.29
CA THR A 119 -5.70 -8.90 -8.68
C THR A 119 -5.48 -7.40 -8.59
N LEU A 120 -4.44 -7.03 -7.84
CA LEU A 120 -4.02 -5.65 -7.64
C LEU A 120 -2.71 -5.40 -8.39
N ASN A 121 -2.56 -4.21 -8.95
CA ASN A 121 -1.29 -3.69 -9.45
C ASN A 121 -0.57 -3.01 -8.28
N PHE A 122 0.69 -3.37 -8.07
CA PHE A 122 1.62 -2.63 -7.25
C PHE A 122 2.01 -1.34 -7.95
N ILE A 123 1.77 -0.20 -7.31
CA ILE A 123 2.18 1.11 -7.81
C ILE A 123 3.55 1.48 -7.23
N SER A 124 3.64 1.45 -5.90
CA SER A 124 4.86 1.80 -5.16
C SER A 124 4.74 1.38 -3.70
N VAL A 125 5.87 1.29 -3.01
CA VAL A 125 5.94 1.27 -1.55
C VAL A 125 6.26 2.66 -1.02
N VAL A 126 5.67 2.99 0.12
CA VAL A 126 5.93 4.22 0.86
C VAL A 126 6.56 3.86 2.20
N ARG A 127 7.72 4.43 2.51
CA ARG A 127 8.36 4.37 3.82
C ARG A 127 8.18 5.73 4.50
N SER A 128 7.38 5.75 5.55
CA SER A 128 7.16 6.96 6.36
C SER A 128 8.42 7.39 7.11
N LYS A 129 8.42 8.63 7.61
CA LYS A 129 9.46 9.19 8.49
C LYS A 129 9.75 8.36 9.75
N ARG A 130 8.77 7.56 10.19
CA ARG A 130 8.90 6.67 11.36
C ARG A 130 9.33 5.25 10.99
N GLY A 131 9.69 5.01 9.74
CA GLY A 131 10.09 3.69 9.22
C GLY A 131 8.94 2.71 9.02
N GLN A 132 7.68 3.15 9.14
CA GLN A 132 6.53 2.31 8.80
C GLN A 132 6.35 2.23 7.29
N PHE A 133 5.98 1.05 6.81
CA PHE A 133 5.76 0.78 5.39
C PHE A 133 4.27 0.74 5.05
N GLY A 134 3.95 1.30 3.89
CA GLY A 134 2.66 1.17 3.24
C GLY A 134 2.80 0.86 1.76
N MET A 135 1.82 0.16 1.19
CA MET A 135 1.78 -0.21 -0.20
C MET A 135 0.67 0.56 -0.90
N GLN A 136 1.02 1.21 -2.00
CA GLN A 136 0.07 1.82 -2.92
C GLN A 136 -0.30 0.78 -3.98
N LEU A 137 -1.55 0.34 -3.96
CA LEU A 137 -2.09 -0.69 -4.84
C LEU A 137 -3.26 -0.13 -5.65
N GLN A 138 -3.46 -0.64 -6.85
CA GLN A 138 -4.58 -0.30 -7.71
C GLN A 138 -5.31 -1.57 -8.15
N ARG A 139 -6.63 -1.62 -7.97
CA ARG A 139 -7.44 -2.74 -8.45
C ARG A 139 -7.58 -2.69 -9.96
N LYS A 140 -7.30 -3.80 -10.64
CA LYS A 140 -7.33 -3.85 -12.12
C LYS A 140 -8.71 -3.61 -12.71
N ARG A 141 -9.78 -4.02 -12.01
CA ARG A 141 -11.14 -4.05 -12.55
C ARG A 141 -11.76 -2.66 -12.73
N ASP A 142 -11.58 -1.79 -11.76
CA ASP A 142 -12.23 -0.47 -11.68
C ASP A 142 -11.25 0.66 -11.36
N GLU A 143 -9.94 0.37 -11.42
CA GLU A 143 -8.85 1.33 -11.20
C GLU A 143 -8.87 1.99 -9.82
N ALA A 144 -9.59 1.41 -8.84
CA ALA A 144 -9.64 1.94 -7.48
C ALA A 144 -8.29 1.81 -6.77
N TYR A 145 -7.88 2.88 -6.08
CA TYR A 145 -6.60 2.96 -5.38
C TYR A 145 -6.75 2.67 -3.89
N PHE A 146 -5.77 1.95 -3.34
CA PHE A 146 -5.76 1.52 -1.95
C PHE A 146 -4.38 1.70 -1.33
N PHE A 147 -4.34 2.27 -0.13
CA PHE A 147 -3.13 2.34 0.68
C PHE A 147 -3.20 1.31 1.80
N TYR A 148 -2.35 0.28 1.73
CA TYR A 148 -2.29 -0.77 2.74
C TYR A 148 -1.08 -0.59 3.65
N ARG A 149 -1.29 -0.52 4.97
CA ARG A 149 -0.21 -0.68 5.93
C ARG A 149 0.32 -2.12 5.88
N THR A 150 1.63 -2.30 5.97
CA THR A 150 2.22 -3.63 5.83
C THR A 150 3.52 -3.83 6.62
N LYS A 151 3.93 -5.10 6.74
CA LYS A 151 5.28 -5.51 7.11
C LYS A 151 6.04 -5.78 5.80
N ILE A 152 7.09 -5.03 5.53
CA ILE A 152 7.79 -5.11 4.24
C ILE A 152 8.41 -6.50 4.00
N GLN A 153 8.73 -7.23 5.07
CA GLN A 153 9.24 -8.61 5.05
C GLN A 153 8.27 -9.60 4.38
N ASN A 154 6.97 -9.32 4.44
CA ASN A 154 5.94 -10.16 3.85
C ASN A 154 5.88 -10.05 2.33
N TRP A 155 6.56 -9.09 1.71
CA TRP A 155 6.50 -8.87 0.27
C TRP A 155 7.73 -9.47 -0.40
N VAL A 156 7.52 -10.35 -1.37
CA VAL A 156 8.59 -10.99 -2.15
C VAL A 156 8.42 -10.67 -3.63
N ILE A 157 9.54 -10.59 -4.35
CA ILE A 157 9.60 -10.24 -5.78
C ILE A 157 10.48 -11.21 -6.54
#